data_AF-A0A5D2QNB5-F1
#
_entry.id   AF-A0A5D2QNB5-F1
#
_cell.length_a   1.000
_cell.length_b   1.000
_cell.length_c   1.000
_cell.angle_alpha   90.00
_cell.angle_beta   90.00
_cell.angle_gamma   90.00
#
_symmetry.space_group_name_H-M   'P 1'
#
loop_
_entity.id
_entity.type
_entity.pdbx_description
1 polymer ?
#
loop_
_entity_poly.entity_id
_entity_poly.type
_entity_poly.pdbx_seq_one_letter_code
_entity_poly.pdbx_strand_id
1 'polypeptide(L)'
;MDTTELGTLIMKLGAANAKASLNVYNEIIKKPGSPQALKALNCCVEAYKYAILSFEMVSSELVEDPKTENYDVAVIGPEIANCEKELINAKVQAHRLLARNRFMKYYVSLGYEITSTLELENPNEY
;
A
#
# COMPACT_ATOMS: atom_id res chain seq x y z
N MET A 1 -4.25 -10.25 22.19
CA MET A 1 -4.28 -9.38 21.01
C MET A 1 -5.67 -9.47 20.44
N ASP A 2 -6.44 -8.40 20.54
CA ASP A 2 -7.76 -8.31 19.90
C ASP A 2 -7.64 -7.94 18.41
N THR A 3 -8.76 -7.96 17.69
CA THR A 3 -8.81 -7.69 16.24
C THR A 3 -8.31 -6.28 15.92
N THR A 4 -8.57 -5.30 16.79
CA THR A 4 -8.16 -3.90 16.62
C THR A 4 -6.64 -3.72 16.80
N GLU A 5 -6.06 -4.35 17.82
CA GLU A 5 -4.61 -4.39 18.03
C GLU A 5 -3.90 -5.08 16.85
N LEU A 6 -4.45 -6.20 16.36
CA LEU A 6 -3.93 -6.91 15.17
C LEU A 6 -4.03 -6.03 13.92
N GLY A 7 -5.17 -5.39 13.68
CA GLY A 7 -5.37 -4.47 12.55
C GLY A 7 -4.38 -3.32 12.59
N THR A 8 -4.26 -2.65 13.73
CA THR A 8 -3.30 -1.57 13.95
C THR A 8 -1.86 -2.02 13.63
N LEU A 9 -1.47 -3.22 14.08
CA LEU A 9 -0.15 -3.79 13.79
C LEU A 9 0.04 -4.03 12.29
N ILE A 10 -0.95 -4.61 11.61
CA ILE A 10 -0.88 -4.91 10.17
C ILE A 10 -0.76 -3.63 9.34
N MET A 11 -1.50 -2.57 9.68
CA MET A 11 -1.37 -1.27 9.00
C MET A 11 0.02 -0.67 9.19
N LYS A 12 0.56 -0.71 10.42
CA LYS A 12 1.94 -0.25 10.69
C LYS A 12 2.99 -1.04 9.90
N LEU A 13 2.81 -2.36 9.77
CA LEU A 13 3.68 -3.20 8.94
C LEU A 13 3.54 -2.88 7.45
N GLY A 14 2.33 -2.61 6.98
CA GLY A 14 2.04 -2.14 5.62
C GLY A 14 2.77 -0.83 5.31
N ALA A 15 2.62 0.18 6.18
CA ALA A 15 3.33 1.46 6.09
C ALA A 15 4.86 1.28 6.07
N ALA A 16 5.40 0.45 6.96
CA ALA A 16 6.84 0.18 7.02
C ALA A 16 7.35 -0.49 5.74
N ASN A 17 6.62 -1.47 5.20
CA ASN A 17 6.93 -2.11 3.93
C ASN A 17 6.84 -1.12 2.75
N ALA A 18 5.88 -0.20 2.79
CA ALA A 18 5.71 0.84 1.80
C ALA A 18 6.89 1.81 1.80
N LYS A 19 7.30 2.31 2.97
CA LYS A 19 8.50 3.16 3.16
C LYS A 19 9.76 2.47 2.64
N ALA A 20 9.97 1.20 3.00
CA ALA A 20 11.12 0.44 2.54
C ALA A 20 11.16 0.27 1.02
N SER A 21 9.99 0.12 0.39
CA SER A 21 9.87 -0.01 -1.06
C SER A 21 10.04 1.33 -1.77
N LEU A 22 9.46 2.42 -1.25
CA LEU A 22 9.65 3.79 -1.73
C LEU A 22 11.14 4.17 -1.78
N ASN A 23 11.90 3.83 -0.73
CA ASN A 23 13.34 4.06 -0.70
C ASN A 23 14.07 3.36 -1.86
N VAL A 24 13.66 2.15 -2.22
CA VAL A 24 14.24 1.45 -3.39
C VAL A 24 13.92 2.16 -4.70
N TYR A 25 12.68 2.63 -4.89
CA TYR A 25 12.34 3.41 -6.09
C TYR A 25 13.15 4.70 -6.17
N ASN A 26 13.28 5.44 -5.06
CA ASN A 26 14.07 6.66 -4.99
C ASN A 26 15.55 6.43 -5.33
N GLU A 27 16.14 5.31 -4.92
CA GLU A 27 17.53 4.97 -5.30
C GLU A 27 17.67 4.57 -6.77
N ILE A 28 16.65 3.94 -7.37
CA ILE A 28 16.69 3.55 -8.78
C ILE A 28 16.53 4.78 -9.68
N ILE A 29 15.66 5.72 -9.32
CA ILE A 29 15.41 6.96 -10.09
C ILE A 29 16.67 7.82 -10.25
N LYS A 30 17.60 7.77 -9.28
CA LYS A 30 18.88 8.48 -9.36
C LYS A 30 19.79 7.97 -10.48
N LYS A 31 19.56 6.76 -10.99
CA LYS A 31 20.36 6.16 -12.06
C LYS A 31 19.86 6.64 -13.42
N PRO A 32 20.76 6.88 -14.40
CA PRO A 32 20.35 7.18 -15.76
C PRO A 32 19.44 6.09 -16.33
N GLY A 33 18.34 6.50 -16.96
CA GLY A 33 17.35 5.62 -17.56
C GLY A 33 16.62 6.31 -18.71
N SER A 34 15.80 5.56 -19.44
CA SER A 34 14.96 6.17 -20.48
C SER A 34 13.87 7.06 -19.86
N PRO A 35 13.38 8.09 -20.55
CA PRO A 35 12.25 8.89 -20.08
C PRO A 35 11.01 8.04 -19.74
N GLN A 36 10.79 6.95 -20.49
CA GLN A 36 9.70 6.01 -20.23
C GLN A 36 9.91 5.24 -18.91
N ALA A 37 11.14 4.79 -18.64
CA ALA A 37 11.48 4.14 -17.38
C ALA A 37 11.31 5.10 -16.19
N LEU A 38 11.75 6.35 -16.35
CA LEU A 38 11.59 7.38 -15.31
C LEU A 38 10.10 7.67 -15.02
N LYS A 39 9.26 7.76 -16.06
CA LYS A 39 7.81 7.92 -15.89
C LYS A 39 7.19 6.75 -15.11
N ALA A 40 7.54 5.52 -15.46
CA ALA A 40 7.05 4.33 -14.76
C ALA A 40 7.51 4.27 -13.29
N LEU A 41 8.77 4.61 -13.03
CA LEU A 41 9.31 4.67 -11.66
C LEU A 41 8.62 5.76 -10.82
N ASN A 42 8.34 6.93 -11.39
CA ASN A 42 7.62 8.00 -10.70
C ASN A 42 6.16 7.61 -10.41
N CYS A 43 5.49 6.90 -11.32
CA CYS A 43 4.16 6.35 -11.05
C CYS A 43 4.18 5.44 -9.81
N CYS A 44 5.19 4.59 -9.68
CA CYS A 44 5.37 3.77 -8.48
C CYS A 44 5.67 4.60 -7.23
N VAL A 45 6.52 5.64 -7.32
CA VAL A 45 6.79 6.53 -6.18
C VAL A 45 5.49 7.11 -5.61
N GLU A 46 4.61 7.63 -6.46
CA GLU A 46 3.34 8.19 -6.01
C GLU A 46 2.42 7.14 -5.41
N ALA A 47 2.31 5.94 -6.01
CA ALA A 47 1.56 4.83 -5.45
C ALA A 47 2.05 4.42 -4.04
N TYR A 48 3.36 4.39 -3.83
CA TYR A 48 3.93 4.05 -2.52
C TYR A 48 3.81 5.19 -1.50
N LYS A 49 3.85 6.47 -1.92
CA LYS A 49 3.54 7.60 -1.03
C LYS A 49 2.08 7.55 -0.56
N TYR A 50 1.16 7.29 -1.50
CA TYR A 50 -0.25 7.11 -1.18
C TYR A 50 -0.44 5.96 -0.19
N ALA A 51 0.15 4.80 -0.45
CA ALA A 51 0.08 3.65 0.45
C ALA A 51 0.59 3.96 1.87
N ILE A 52 1.69 4.72 2.02
CA ILE A 52 2.21 5.12 3.34
C ILE A 52 1.17 5.94 4.09
N LEU A 53 0.62 6.98 3.43
CA LEU A 53 -0.35 7.88 4.04
C LEU A 53 -1.61 7.13 4.46
N SER A 54 -2.17 6.30 3.56
CA SER A 54 -3.36 5.50 3.85
C SER A 54 -3.12 4.55 5.02
N PHE A 55 -2.03 3.77 5.02
CA PHE A 55 -1.76 2.86 6.14
C PHE A 55 -1.51 3.58 7.47
N GLU A 56 -0.88 4.76 7.45
CA GLU A 56 -0.66 5.54 8.67
C GLU A 56 -1.96 6.08 9.24
N MET A 57 -2.81 6.67 8.39
CA MET A 57 -4.15 7.16 8.73
C MET A 57 -5.01 6.04 9.32
N VAL A 58 -5.11 4.90 8.62
CA VAL A 58 -5.86 3.75 9.11
C VAL A 58 -5.33 3.27 10.44
N SER A 59 -4.01 3.24 10.63
CA SER A 59 -3.45 2.78 11.91
C SER A 59 -3.77 3.69 13.10
N SER A 60 -4.11 4.97 12.87
CA SER A 60 -4.55 5.90 13.92
C SER A 60 -6.05 5.94 14.13
N GLU A 61 -6.84 5.70 13.07
CA GLU A 61 -8.29 5.93 13.06
C GLU A 61 -9.10 4.62 13.12
N LEU A 62 -8.44 3.46 13.10
CA LEU A 62 -9.10 2.13 13.12
C LEU A 62 -10.07 1.91 14.29
N VAL A 63 -9.86 2.58 15.43
CA VAL A 63 -10.74 2.49 16.60
C VAL A 63 -11.99 3.36 16.43
N GLU A 64 -11.87 4.47 15.69
CA GLU A 64 -12.88 5.53 15.58
C GLU A 64 -13.85 5.28 14.43
N ASP A 65 -13.36 4.84 13.25
CA ASP A 65 -14.23 4.56 12.09
C ASP A 65 -13.68 3.42 11.21
N PRO A 66 -13.83 2.15 11.61
CA PRO A 66 -13.36 1.00 10.83
C PRO A 66 -13.89 0.94 9.39
N LYS A 67 -15.04 1.57 9.13
CA LYS A 67 -15.78 1.48 7.87
C LYS A 67 -15.18 2.40 6.80
N THR A 68 -14.91 3.65 7.14
CA THR A 68 -14.24 4.58 6.22
C THR A 68 -12.81 4.11 5.92
N GLU A 69 -12.12 3.59 6.93
CA GLU A 69 -10.76 3.07 6.78
C GLU A 69 -10.63 1.88 5.81
N ASN A 70 -11.69 1.09 5.65
CA ASN A 70 -11.70 -0.02 4.69
C ASN A 70 -11.53 0.49 3.25
N TYR A 71 -12.14 1.63 2.93
CA TYR A 71 -12.03 2.25 1.62
C TYR A 71 -10.60 2.72 1.34
N ASP A 72 -9.95 3.35 2.33
CA ASP A 72 -8.59 3.88 2.19
C ASP A 72 -7.55 2.77 1.98
N VAL A 73 -7.73 1.60 2.60
CA VAL A 73 -6.89 0.42 2.32
C VAL A 73 -7.17 -0.15 0.93
N ALA A 74 -8.45 -0.22 0.52
CA ALA A 74 -8.84 -0.82 -0.74
C ALA A 74 -8.27 -0.10 -1.97
N VAL A 75 -8.16 1.23 -1.93
CA VAL A 75 -7.64 2.05 -3.06
C VAL A 75 -6.14 1.83 -3.29
N ILE A 76 -5.38 1.38 -2.29
CA ILE A 76 -3.94 1.08 -2.44
C ILE A 76 -3.71 -0.04 -3.47
N GLY A 77 -4.58 -1.04 -3.52
CA GLY A 77 -4.45 -2.19 -4.42
C GLY A 77 -4.37 -1.79 -5.90
N PRO A 78 -5.37 -1.04 -6.41
CA PRO A 78 -5.35 -0.46 -7.76
C PRO A 78 -4.10 0.37 -8.08
N GLU A 79 -3.65 1.24 -7.16
CA GLU A 79 -2.46 2.09 -7.36
C GLU A 79 -1.19 1.24 -7.55
N ILE A 80 -1.02 0.21 -6.73
CA ILE A 80 0.11 -0.72 -6.84
C ILE A 80 0.03 -1.56 -8.11
N ALA A 81 -1.17 -1.96 -8.54
CA ALA A 81 -1.36 -2.67 -9.81
C ALA A 81 -1.04 -1.78 -11.02
N ASN A 82 -1.36 -0.49 -10.96
CA ASN A 82 -1.01 0.47 -12.01
C ASN A 82 0.51 0.67 -12.08
N CYS A 83 1.18 0.84 -10.93
CA CYS A 83 2.64 0.86 -10.86
C CYS A 83 3.28 -0.38 -11.52
N GLU A 84 2.79 -1.58 -11.20
CA GLU A 84 3.27 -2.84 -11.80
C GLU A 84 3.12 -2.85 -13.33
N LYS A 85 1.95 -2.43 -13.83
CA LYS A 85 1.68 -2.33 -15.27
C LYS A 85 2.66 -1.37 -15.95
N GLU A 86 2.90 -0.20 -15.39
CA GLU A 86 3.81 0.79 -15.97
C GLU A 86 5.27 0.29 -16.01
N LEU A 87 5.72 -0.41 -14.97
CA LEU A 87 7.06 -1.03 -14.96
C LEU A 87 7.24 -2.06 -16.07
N ILE A 88 6.22 -2.91 -16.28
CA ILE A 88 6.21 -3.93 -17.34
C ILE A 88 6.25 -3.26 -18.71
N ASN A 89 5.39 -2.26 -18.94
CA ASN A 89 5.31 -1.53 -20.20
C ASN A 89 6.62 -0.80 -20.54
N ALA A 90 7.29 -0.25 -19.53
CA ALA A 90 8.57 0.43 -19.67
C ALA A 90 9.78 -0.51 -19.74
N LYS A 91 9.58 -1.84 -19.63
CA LYS A 91 10.63 -2.86 -19.62
C LYS A 91 11.74 -2.59 -18.60
N VAL A 92 11.39 -1.99 -17.47
CA VAL A 92 12.32 -1.81 -16.34
C VAL A 92 12.67 -3.21 -15.81
N GLN A 93 13.93 -3.50 -15.48
CA GLN A 93 14.27 -4.79 -14.87
C GLN A 93 13.53 -4.96 -13.54
N ALA A 94 12.42 -5.68 -13.59
CA ALA A 94 11.37 -5.51 -12.61
C ALA A 94 11.30 -6.61 -11.54
N HIS A 95 12.05 -7.72 -11.63
CA HIS A 95 11.80 -8.89 -10.75
C HIS A 95 11.74 -8.51 -9.24
N ARG A 96 12.65 -7.65 -8.79
CA ARG A 96 12.72 -7.16 -7.40
C ARG A 96 11.63 -6.14 -7.09
N LEU A 97 11.21 -5.34 -8.07
CA LEU A 97 10.14 -4.35 -7.94
C LEU A 97 8.75 -5.01 -7.94
N LEU A 98 8.54 -6.00 -8.81
CA LEU A 98 7.34 -6.83 -8.86
C LEU A 98 7.15 -7.60 -7.56
N ALA A 99 8.23 -8.16 -6.99
CA ALA A 99 8.16 -8.82 -5.70
C ALA A 99 7.67 -7.86 -4.59
N ARG A 100 8.13 -6.61 -4.58
CA ARG A 100 7.68 -5.59 -3.62
C ARG A 100 6.21 -5.24 -3.81
N ASN A 101 5.77 -5.06 -5.04
CA ASN A 101 4.37 -4.82 -5.35
C ASN A 101 3.49 -6.00 -4.91
N ARG A 102 4.00 -7.24 -5.05
CA ARG A 102 3.31 -8.44 -4.53
C ARG A 102 3.19 -8.43 -3.01
N PHE A 103 4.28 -8.13 -2.29
CA PHE A 103 4.21 -8.00 -0.83
C PHE A 103 3.23 -6.91 -0.40
N MET A 104 3.19 -5.80 -1.13
CA MET A 104 2.23 -4.73 -0.84
C MET A 104 0.78 -5.22 -0.96
N LYS A 105 0.46 -5.97 -2.02
CA LYS A 105 -0.87 -6.56 -2.20
C LYS A 105 -1.27 -7.46 -1.02
N TYR A 106 -0.33 -8.18 -0.39
CA TYR A 106 -0.64 -8.97 0.81
C TYR A 106 -1.03 -8.11 2.00
N TYR A 107 -0.32 -7.00 2.25
CA TYR A 107 -0.70 -6.07 3.32
C TYR A 107 -2.05 -5.40 3.06
N VAL A 108 -2.34 -5.04 1.80
CA VAL A 108 -3.64 -4.50 1.41
C VAL A 108 -4.75 -5.52 1.67
N SER A 109 -4.60 -6.77 1.22
CA SER A 109 -5.59 -7.82 1.45
C SER A 109 -5.79 -8.10 2.94
N LEU A 110 -4.71 -8.21 3.73
CA LEU A 110 -4.84 -8.41 5.18
C LEU A 110 -5.52 -7.23 5.87
N GLY A 111 -5.16 -6.00 5.49
CA GLY A 111 -5.76 -4.79 6.03
C GLY A 111 -7.27 -4.74 5.73
N TYR A 112 -7.66 -5.00 4.49
CA TYR A 112 -9.06 -5.02 4.03
C TYR A 112 -9.92 -6.03 4.80
N GLU A 113 -9.42 -7.26 4.97
CA GLU A 113 -10.16 -8.29 5.70
C GLU A 113 -10.34 -7.93 7.18
N ILE A 114 -9.33 -7.32 7.80
CA ILE A 114 -9.41 -6.90 9.20
C ILE A 114 -10.38 -5.73 9.39
N THR A 115 -10.29 -4.68 8.56
CA THR A 115 -11.22 -3.54 8.61
C THR A 115 -12.66 -4.00 8.38
N SER A 116 -12.88 -4.90 7.42
CA SER A 116 -14.20 -5.50 7.15
C SER A 116 -14.72 -6.33 8.34
N THR A 117 -13.83 -7.05 9.04
CA THR A 117 -14.20 -7.82 10.24
C THR A 117 -14.61 -6.89 11.38
N LEU A 118 -13.84 -5.81 11.61
CA LEU A 118 -14.14 -4.81 12.63
C LEU A 118 -15.46 -4.07 12.37
N GLU A 119 -15.77 -3.78 11.11
CA GLU A 119 -17.07 -3.20 10.72
C GLU A 119 -18.24 -4.12 11.15
N LEU A 120 -18.10 -5.43 11.00
CA LEU A 120 -19.11 -6.41 11.40
C LEU A 120 -19.21 -6.60 12.92
N GLU A 121 -18.10 -6.39 13.64
CA GLU A 121 -18.05 -6.50 15.11
C GLU A 121 -18.67 -5.27 15.81
N ASN A 122 -18.73 -4.10 15.14
CA ASN A 122 -19.36 -2.87 15.62
C ASN A 122 -20.59 -2.43 14.79
N PRO A 123 -21.67 -3.23 14.69
CA PRO A 123 -22.81 -2.94 13.83
C PRO A 123 -23.74 -1.82 14.33
N ASN A 124 -23.48 -1.23 15.52
CA ASN A 124 -24.45 -0.43 16.28
C ASN A 124 -24.19 1.09 16.30
N GLU A 125 -23.37 1.64 15.41
CA GLU A 125 -23.35 3.10 15.19
C GLU A 125 -24.43 3.50 14.15
N TYR A 126 -25.68 3.56 14.62
CA TYR A 126 -26.82 4.18 13.93
C TYR A 126 -27.60 5.07 14.89
#